data_AF-V2HQ28-F1
#
_entry.id   AF-V2HQ28-F1
#
_cell.length_a   1.000
_cell.length_b   1.000
_cell.length_c   1.000
_cell.angle_alpha   90.00
_cell.angle_beta   90.00
_cell.angle_gamma   90.00
#
_symmetry.space_group_name_H-M   'P 1'
#
loop_
_entity.id
_entity.type
_entity.pdbx_description
1 polymer ?
#
loop_
_entity_poly.entity_id
_entity_poly.type
_entity_poly.pdbx_seq_one_letter_code
_entity_poly.pdbx_strand_id
1 'polypeptide(L)' 'MNPQHNHNQYTVAVHPIQQSPGQWFATYIVSRYESGRERVLENVAVRDTLHRTEAQAKQVARQAGERAIARLRRH' A
#
# COMPACT_ATOMS: atom_id res chain seq x y z
N MET A 1 -0.33 25.11 2.09
CA MET A 1 -1.62 24.38 2.14
C MET A 1 -1.47 23.30 3.20
N ASN A 2 -2.09 23.48 4.38
CA ASN A 2 -2.11 22.48 5.45
C ASN A 2 -3.29 21.54 5.20
N PRO A 3 -3.09 20.22 4.99
CA PRO A 3 -4.23 19.32 4.91
C PRO A 3 -4.76 19.12 6.33
N GLN A 4 -6.00 19.55 6.55
CA GLN A 4 -6.79 19.26 7.74
C GLN A 4 -6.73 17.76 8.04
N HIS A 5 -6.33 17.41 9.26
CA HIS A 5 -6.33 16.05 9.78
C HIS A 5 -7.76 15.54 9.85
N ASN A 6 -8.20 14.92 8.76
CA ASN A 6 -9.42 14.16 8.73
C ASN A 6 -9.14 12.86 9.50
N HIS A 7 -9.70 12.69 10.70
CA HIS A 7 -9.44 11.58 11.63
C HIS A 7 -9.82 10.17 11.10
N ASN A 8 -10.09 10.05 9.80
CA ASN A 8 -10.42 8.82 9.07
C ASN A 8 -9.54 8.61 7.83
N GLN A 9 -8.28 9.04 7.91
CA GLN A 9 -7.36 8.92 6.79
C GLN A 9 -6.82 7.48 6.72
N TYR A 10 -7.18 6.79 5.65
CA TYR A 10 -6.49 5.59 5.22
C TYR A 10 -5.14 5.98 4.60
N THR A 11 -4.11 5.20 4.87
CA THR A 11 -2.77 5.34 4.28
C THR A 11 -2.40 4.06 3.53
N VAL A 12 -1.54 4.20 2.51
CA VAL A 12 -0.91 3.06 1.83
C VAL A 12 0.59 3.22 1.95
N ALA A 13 1.23 2.31 2.68
CA ALA A 13 2.69 2.17 2.65
C ALA A 13 3.06 1.10 1.62
N VAL A 14 4.13 1.34 0.86
CA VAL A 14 4.61 0.41 -0.18
C VAL A 14 6.07 0.08 0.07
N HIS A 15 6.36 -1.21 0.14
CA HIS A 15 7.68 -1.75 0.42
C HIS A 15 8.12 -2.62 -0.77
N PRO A 16 9.01 -2.12 -1.64
CA PRO A 16 9.60 -2.95 -2.69
C PRO A 16 10.51 -4.01 -2.06
N ILE A 17 10.54 -5.18 -2.68
CA ILE A 17 11.40 -6.29 -2.30
C ILE A 17 12.06 -6.82 -3.57
N GLN A 18 13.39 -6.80 -3.58
CA GLN A 18 14.18 -7.43 -4.63
C GLN A 18 14.34 -8.92 -4.30
N GLN A 19 13.69 -9.80 -5.07
CA GLN A 19 13.81 -11.24 -4.87
C GLN A 19 15.15 -11.77 -5.42
N SER A 20 15.56 -11.24 -6.57
CA SER A 20 16.85 -11.51 -7.21
C SER A 20 17.30 -10.27 -7.98
N PRO A 21 18.56 -10.18 -8.43
CA PRO A 21 19.01 -9.07 -9.27
C PRO A 21 18.06 -8.85 -10.45
N GLY A 22 17.51 -7.64 -10.55
CA GLY A 22 16.55 -7.27 -11.59
C GLY A 22 15.13 -7.85 -11.47
N GLN A 23 14.78 -8.55 -10.38
CA GLN A 23 13.41 -9.03 -10.13
C GLN A 23 12.86 -8.45 -8.83
N TRP A 24 11.76 -7.72 -8.97
CA TRP A 24 11.14 -6.94 -7.92
C TRP A 24 9.67 -7.32 -7.75
N PHE A 25 9.24 -7.46 -6.51
CA PHE A 25 7.83 -7.37 -6.15
C PHE A 25 7.67 -6.30 -5.08
N ALA A 26 6.45 -6.00 -4.65
CA ALA A 26 6.24 -5.08 -3.56
C ALA A 26 5.09 -5.53 -2.68
N THR A 27 5.22 -5.22 -1.39
CA THR A 27 4.16 -5.35 -0.41
C THR A 27 3.49 -4.00 -0.26
N TYR A 28 2.16 -3.97 -0.19
CA TYR A 28 1.44 -2.80 0.30
C TYR A 28 0.84 -3.08 1.68
N ILE A 29 0.80 -2.04 2.50
CA ILE A 29 0.15 -2.04 3.80
C ILE A 29 -0.89 -0.93 3.76
N VAL A 30 -2.16 -1.29 4.00
CA VAL A 30 -3.22 -0.31 4.24
C VAL A 30 -3.42 -0.21 5.74
N SER A 31 -3.32 1.00 6.28
CA SER A 31 -3.65 1.28 7.66
C SER A 31 -4.63 2.45 7.76
N ARG A 32 -5.29 2.56 8.91
CA ARG A 32 -6.15 3.68 9.27
C ARG A 32 -5.73 4.15 10.65
N TYR A 33 -5.61 5.46 10.80
CA TYR A 33 -5.43 6.07 12.10
C TYR A 33 -6.80 6.39 12.69
N GLU A 34 -7.10 5.85 13.87
CA GLU A 34 -8.37 6.06 14.57
C GLU A 34 -8.10 6.16 16.07
N SER A 35 -8.69 7.18 16.72
CA SER A 35 -8.58 7.40 18.17
C SER A 35 -7.15 7.35 18.73
N GLY A 36 -6.19 7.96 18.02
CA GLY A 36 -4.81 8.04 18.47
C GLY A 36 -3.95 6.80 18.18
N ARG A 37 -4.49 5.80 17.48
CA ARG A 37 -3.81 4.54 17.19
C ARG A 37 -3.85 4.20 15.71
N GLU A 38 -2.74 3.71 15.18
CA GLU A 38 -2.68 3.11 13.86
C GLU A 38 -3.19 1.66 13.90
N ARG A 39 -4.14 1.34 13.03
CA ARG A 39 -4.64 -0.01 12.80
C ARG A 39 -4.30 -0.44 11.38
N VAL A 40 -3.49 -1.49 11.26
CA VAL A 40 -3.28 -2.17 9.98
C VAL A 40 -4.55 -2.92 9.60
N LEU A 41 -5.05 -2.65 8.40
CA LEU A 41 -6.25 -3.26 7.84
C LEU A 41 -5.89 -4.33 6.81
N GLU A 42 -4.85 -4.08 6.00
CA GLU A 42 -4.32 -5.06 5.04
C GLU A 42 -2.80 -5.00 4.97
N ASN A 43 -2.18 -6.15 4.72
CA ASN A 43 -0.75 -6.29 4.46
C ASN A 43 -0.59 -7.40 3.42
N VAL A 44 -0.33 -7.04 2.17
CA VAL A 44 -0.37 -7.97 1.04
C VAL A 44 0.88 -7.84 0.20
N ALA A 45 1.58 -8.96 0.01
CA ALA A 45 2.67 -9.06 -0.96
C ALA A 45 2.09 -9.30 -2.36
N VAL A 46 2.29 -8.36 -3.28
CA VAL A 46 1.82 -8.45 -4.66
C VAL A 46 2.83 -9.26 -5.47
N ARG A 47 2.71 -10.58 -5.41
CA ARG A 47 3.65 -11.54 -6.04
C ARG A 47 3.13 -12.13 -7.36
N ASP A 48 1.95 -11.73 -7.81
CA ASP A 48 1.32 -12.29 -9.01
C ASP A 48 2.20 -12.13 -10.27
N THR A 49 3.06 -11.10 -10.28
CA THR A 49 4.09 -10.90 -11.31
C THR A 49 5.35 -10.29 -10.71
N LEU A 50 6.52 -10.84 -11.05
CA LEU A 50 7.80 -10.19 -10.77
C LEU A 50 8.09 -9.12 -11.83
N HIS A 51 8.45 -7.92 -11.39
CA HIS A 51 8.74 -6.77 -12.21
C HIS A 51 10.24 -6.59 -12.42
N ARG A 52 10.61 -6.02 -13.57
CA ARG A 52 12.03 -5.79 -13.89
C ARG A 52 12.63 -4.59 -13.16
N THR A 53 11.78 -3.72 -12.61
CA THR A 53 12.20 -2.51 -11.91
C THR A 53 11.45 -2.33 -10.60
N GLU A 54 12.13 -1.72 -9.63
CA GLU A 54 11.55 -1.33 -8.35
C GLU A 54 10.35 -0.39 -8.53
N ALA A 55 10.44 0.56 -9.47
CA ALA A 55 9.38 1.53 -9.74
C ALA A 55 8.09 0.85 -10.22
N GLN A 56 8.18 -0.14 -11.11
CA GLN A 56 7.03 -0.92 -11.56
C GLN A 56 6.38 -1.68 -10.39
N ALA A 57 7.19 -2.35 -9.58
CA ALA A 57 6.70 -3.06 -8.41
C ALA A 57 5.98 -2.11 -7.43
N LYS A 58 6.58 -0.95 -7.13
CA LYS A 58 5.95 0.07 -6.28
C LYS A 58 4.63 0.58 -6.86
N GLN A 59 4.59 0.87 -8.16
CA GLN A 59 3.39 1.41 -8.80
C GLN A 59 2.24 0.41 -8.74
N VAL A 60 2.49 -0.86 -9.04
CA VAL A 60 1.47 -1.92 -9.00
C VAL A 60 0.96 -2.14 -7.58
N ALA A 61 1.87 -2.24 -6.59
CA ALA A 61 1.46 -2.40 -5.19
C ALA A 61 0.69 -1.17 -4.66
N ARG A 62 1.08 0.04 -5.06
CA ARG A 62 0.34 1.26 -4.73
C ARG A 62 -1.08 1.22 -5.27
N GLN A 63 -1.25 0.89 -6.55
CA GLN A 63 -2.56 0.78 -7.18
C GLN A 63 -3.43 -0.29 -6.51
N ALA A 64 -2.84 -1.42 -6.13
CA ALA A 64 -3.54 -2.47 -5.39
C ALA A 64 -4.00 -1.97 -4.00
N GLY A 65 -3.14 -1.28 -3.25
CA GLY A 65 -3.49 -0.67 -1.97
C GLY A 65 -4.54 0.43 -2.07
N GLU A 66 -4.49 1.27 -3.11
CA GLU A 66 -5.51 2.31 -3.36
C GLU A 66 -6.88 1.68 -3.67
N ARG A 67 -6.90 0.57 -4.44
CA ARG A 67 -8.12 -0.22 -4.67
C ARG A 67 -8.65 -0.86 -3.39
N ALA A 68 -7.76 -1.36 -2.53
CA ALA A 68 -8.13 -1.88 -1.22
C ALA A 68 -8.79 -0.81 -0.34
N ILE A 69 -8.23 0.41 -0.28
CA ILE A 69 -8.86 1.55 0.38
C ILE A 69 -10.25 1.83 -0.22
N ALA A 70 -10.37 1.85 -1.55
CA ALA A 70 -11.66 2.10 -2.20
C ALA A 70 -12.72 1.05 -1.82
N ARG A 71 -12.32 -0.22 -1.63
CA ARG A 71 -13.18 -1.29 -1.12
C ARG A 71 -13.53 -1.07 0.35
N LEU A 72 -12.55 -0.77 1.20
CA LEU A 72 -12.77 -0.52 2.64
C LEU A 72 -13.67 0.70 2.92
N ARG A 73 -13.70 1.69 2.02
CA ARG A 73 -14.61 2.85 2.12
C ARG A 73 -16.06 2.55 1.74
N ARG A 74 -16.31 1.45 1.02
CA ARG A 74 -17.65 1.03 0.59
C ARG A 74 -18.33 0.11 1.62
N HIS A 75 -17.57 -0.39 2.58
CA HIS A 75 -18.03 -1.22 3.69
C HIS A 75 -18.17 -0.39 4.96
#